data_AF-A0A2D7UY20-F1
#
_entry.id   AF-A0A2D7UY20-F1
#
_cell.length_a   1.000
_cell.length_b   1.000
_cell.length_c   1.000
_cell.angle_alpha   90.00
_cell.angle_beta   90.00
_cell.angle_gamma   90.00
#
_symmetry.space_group_name_H-M   'P 1'
#
loop_
_entity.id
_entity.type
_entity.pdbx_description
1 polymer ?
#
loop_
_entity_poly.entity_id
_entity_poly.type
_entity_poly.pdbx_seq_one_letter_code
_entity_poly.pdbx_strand_id
1 'polypeptide(L)'
;MGWAFDTAKILLTALIIFSVAQVSERSTMMAAVLASIPIVSVLSMMMMYHEGSTALQISEFAKDIVWLLIPSLLIFLVMPWLIESKGWDFYPALAAGLATTVMGYFAMTQAMERFGLSD
;
A
#
# COMPACT_ATOMS: atom_id res chain seq x y z
N MET A 1 -8.55 -25.90 -16.36
CA MET A 1 -8.53 -24.71 -17.23
C MET A 1 -8.43 -23.44 -16.38
N GLY A 2 -7.37 -23.28 -15.57
CA GLY A 2 -7.24 -22.14 -14.63
C GLY A 2 -5.85 -21.49 -14.72
N TRP A 3 -4.82 -22.31 -14.76
CA TRP A 3 -3.42 -21.89 -14.76
C TRP A 3 -3.01 -20.96 -15.91
N ALA A 4 -3.56 -21.16 -17.12
CA ALA A 4 -3.27 -20.27 -18.25
C ALA A 4 -3.89 -18.87 -18.08
N PHE A 5 -5.08 -18.80 -17.48
CA PHE A 5 -5.77 -17.54 -17.19
C PHE A 5 -5.07 -16.79 -16.05
N ASP A 6 -4.65 -17.51 -15.02
CA ASP A 6 -3.89 -16.93 -13.89
C ASP A 6 -2.51 -16.44 -14.35
N THR A 7 -1.83 -17.19 -15.22
CA THR A 7 -0.55 -16.77 -15.82
C THR A 7 -0.70 -15.50 -16.66
N ALA A 8 -1.78 -15.38 -17.44
CA ALA A 8 -2.06 -14.17 -18.22
C ALA A 8 -2.31 -12.95 -17.30
N LYS A 9 -3.04 -13.12 -16.20
CA LYS A 9 -3.24 -12.07 -15.18
C LYS A 9 -1.90 -11.63 -14.55
N ILE A 10 -1.05 -12.58 -14.20
CA ILE A 10 0.28 -12.30 -13.64
C ILE A 10 1.12 -11.51 -14.64
N LEU A 11 1.19 -11.94 -15.90
CA LEU A 11 1.96 -11.24 -16.94
C LEU A 11 1.44 -9.84 -17.22
N LEU A 12 0.12 -9.65 -17.28
CA LEU A 12 -0.48 -8.32 -17.46
C LEU A 12 -0.15 -7.41 -16.27
N THR A 13 -0.25 -7.92 -15.05
CA THR A 13 0.06 -7.16 -13.84
C THR A 13 1.54 -6.79 -13.79
N ALA A 14 2.43 -7.73 -14.11
CA ALA A 14 3.87 -7.49 -14.20
C ALA A 14 4.21 -6.45 -15.27
N LEU A 15 3.55 -6.51 -16.44
CA LEU A 15 3.76 -5.54 -17.52
C LEU A 15 3.31 -4.12 -17.13
N ILE A 16 2.17 -4.00 -16.45
CA ILE A 16 1.65 -2.73 -15.93
C ILE A 16 2.65 -2.15 -14.92
N ILE A 17 3.05 -2.96 -13.92
CA ILE A 17 4.01 -2.54 -12.88
C ILE A 17 5.34 -2.13 -13.51
N PHE A 18 5.87 -2.92 -14.45
CA PHE A 18 7.13 -2.63 -15.14
C PHE A 18 7.07 -1.34 -15.95
N SER A 19 5.96 -1.10 -16.66
CA SER A 19 5.77 0.13 -17.45
C SER A 19 5.71 1.37 -16.54
N VAL A 20 5.00 1.26 -15.42
CA VAL A 20 4.93 2.29 -14.38
C VAL A 20 6.33 2.56 -13.78
N ALA A 21 7.10 1.51 -13.49
CA ALA A 21 8.45 1.62 -12.95
C ALA A 21 9.42 2.32 -13.93
N GLN A 22 9.41 1.94 -15.21
CA GLN A 22 10.24 2.56 -16.26
C GLN A 22 9.94 4.07 -16.44
N VAL A 23 8.68 4.49 -16.27
CA VAL A 23 8.30 5.90 -16.32
C VAL A 23 8.76 6.66 -15.07
N SER A 24 8.79 5.98 -13.92
CA SER A 24 9.22 6.54 -12.64
C SER A 24 10.71 6.87 -12.60
N GLU A 25 11.56 6.11 -13.30
CA GLU A 25 13.02 6.33 -13.34
C GLU A 25 13.45 7.68 -13.95
N ARG A 26 12.56 8.35 -14.69
CA ARG A 26 12.87 9.62 -15.36
C ARG A 26 12.59 10.85 -14.51
N SER A 27 11.82 10.73 -13.42
CA SER A 27 11.46 11.88 -12.57
C SER A 27 11.08 11.43 -11.18
N THR A 28 11.74 11.98 -10.16
CA THR A 28 11.41 11.76 -8.74
C THR A 28 9.98 12.14 -8.40
N MET A 29 9.45 13.20 -9.03
CA MET A 29 8.06 13.61 -8.84
C MET A 29 7.09 12.59 -9.45
N MET A 30 7.42 12.04 -10.61
CA MET A 30 6.62 10.99 -11.24
C MET A 30 6.67 9.69 -10.43
N ALA A 31 7.84 9.33 -9.90
CA ALA A 31 8.00 8.20 -9.00
C ALA A 31 7.14 8.35 -7.73
N ALA A 32 7.10 9.54 -7.12
CA ALA A 32 6.27 9.81 -5.95
C ALA A 32 4.76 9.72 -6.27
N VAL A 33 4.32 10.30 -7.39
CA VAL A 33 2.92 10.18 -7.85
C VAL A 33 2.57 8.72 -8.07
N LEU A 34 3.38 7.97 -8.81
CA LEU A 34 3.11 6.57 -9.12
C LEU A 34 3.12 5.68 -7.86
N ALA A 35 4.05 5.92 -6.93
CA ALA A 35 4.08 5.23 -5.63
C ALA A 35 2.85 5.54 -4.76
N SER A 36 2.22 6.71 -4.92
CA SER A 36 1.01 7.09 -4.19
C SER A 36 -0.27 6.46 -4.74
N ILE A 37 -0.27 5.95 -5.98
CA ILE A 37 -1.46 5.34 -6.57
C ILE A 37 -1.64 3.93 -5.98
N PRO A 38 -2.79 3.60 -5.38
CA PRO A 38 -3.02 2.29 -4.77
C PRO A 38 -3.42 1.24 -5.82
N ILE A 39 -2.54 0.99 -6.80
CA ILE A 39 -2.79 0.08 -7.92
C ILE A 39 -3.16 -1.31 -7.40
N VAL A 40 -2.43 -1.81 -6.41
CA VAL A 40 -2.69 -3.11 -5.79
C VAL A 40 -4.10 -3.17 -5.21
N SER A 41 -4.52 -2.15 -4.46
CA SER A 41 -5.86 -2.08 -3.89
C SER A 41 -6.96 -2.05 -4.96
N VAL A 42 -6.75 -1.29 -6.04
CA VAL A 42 -7.70 -1.24 -7.17
C VAL A 42 -7.81 -2.59 -7.85
N LEU A 43 -6.68 -3.26 -8.13
CA LEU A 43 -6.67 -4.60 -8.68
C LEU A 43 -7.39 -5.61 -7.77
N SER A 44 -7.14 -5.56 -6.46
CA SER A 44 -7.82 -6.42 -5.48
C SER A 44 -9.33 -6.21 -5.49
N MET A 45 -9.82 -4.97 -5.53
CA MET A 45 -11.26 -4.68 -5.61
C MET A 45 -11.88 -5.19 -6.92
N MET A 46 -11.18 -5.07 -8.05
CA MET A 46 -11.65 -5.64 -9.33
C MET A 46 -11.70 -7.17 -9.29
N MET A 47 -10.73 -7.81 -8.65
CA MET A 47 -10.73 -9.27 -8.44
C MET A 47 -11.87 -9.70 -7.52
N MET A 48 -12.07 -9.02 -6.39
CA MET A 48 -13.19 -9.27 -5.48
C MET A 48 -14.53 -9.18 -6.22
N TYR A 49 -14.71 -8.15 -7.06
CA TYR A 49 -15.92 -8.01 -7.87
C TYR A 49 -16.10 -9.18 -8.84
N HIS A 50 -15.02 -9.60 -9.50
CA HIS A 50 -15.06 -10.75 -10.42
C HIS A 50 -15.34 -12.08 -9.71
N GLU A 51 -14.88 -12.23 -8.46
CA GLU A 51 -15.11 -13.40 -7.61
C GLU A 51 -16.50 -13.40 -6.94
N GLY A 52 -17.31 -12.38 -7.20
CA GLY A 52 -18.72 -12.30 -6.76
C GLY A 52 -18.94 -11.53 -5.47
N SER A 53 -17.95 -10.76 -4.99
CA SER A 53 -18.13 -9.86 -3.84
C SER A 53 -19.15 -8.78 -4.16
N THR A 54 -19.99 -8.46 -3.19
CA THR A 54 -20.99 -7.39 -3.30
C THR A 54 -20.34 -6.00 -3.27
N ALA A 55 -21.04 -4.99 -3.79
CA ALA A 55 -20.58 -3.61 -3.73
C ALA A 55 -20.35 -3.12 -2.28
N LEU A 56 -21.11 -3.65 -1.31
CA LEU A 56 -20.96 -3.31 0.10
C LEU A 56 -19.62 -3.84 0.65
N GLN A 57 -19.30 -5.12 0.40
CA GLN A 57 -18.03 -5.72 0.81
C GLN A 57 -16.81 -5.00 0.21
N ILE A 58 -16.90 -4.61 -1.06
CA ILE A 58 -15.85 -3.83 -1.72
C ILE A 58 -15.73 -2.43 -1.09
N SER A 59 -16.86 -1.80 -0.73
CA SER A 59 -16.86 -0.51 -0.04
C SER A 59 -16.28 -0.59 1.37
N GLU A 60 -16.51 -1.67 2.11
CA GLU A 60 -15.92 -1.91 3.44
C GLU A 60 -14.41 -2.08 3.31
N PHE A 61 -13.96 -2.94 2.40
CA PHE A 61 -12.53 -3.11 2.10
C PHE A 61 -11.84 -1.79 1.73
N ALA A 62 -12.49 -0.95 0.92
CA ALA A 62 -11.97 0.37 0.58
C ALA A 62 -11.86 1.31 1.81
N LYS A 63 -12.81 1.26 2.75
CA LYS A 63 -12.75 2.02 4.01
C LYS A 63 -11.62 1.52 4.90
N ASP A 64 -11.42 0.21 5.01
CA ASP A 64 -10.33 -0.36 5.79
C ASP A 64 -8.97 0.08 5.24
N ILE A 65 -8.80 0.11 3.92
CA ILE A 65 -7.58 0.62 3.29
C ILE A 65 -7.31 2.07 3.71
N VAL A 66 -8.32 2.93 3.80
CA VAL A 66 -8.13 4.33 4.23
C VAL A 66 -7.55 4.40 5.64
N TRP A 67 -8.10 3.64 6.57
CA TRP A 67 -7.60 3.61 7.94
C TRP A 67 -6.19 3.03 8.03
N LEU A 68 -5.91 1.97 7.27
CA LEU A 68 -4.61 1.31 7.19
C LEU A 68 -3.56 2.11 6.40
N LEU A 69 -3.97 3.10 5.61
CA LEU A 69 -3.06 4.01 4.93
C LEU A 69 -2.38 4.95 5.94
N ILE A 70 -3.11 5.42 6.97
CA ILE A 70 -2.57 6.33 7.99
C ILE A 70 -1.30 5.79 8.67
N PRO A 71 -1.26 4.56 9.24
CA PRO A 71 -0.04 4.02 9.82
C PRO A 71 1.05 3.82 8.76
N SER A 72 0.71 3.49 7.50
CA SER A 72 1.69 3.37 6.42
C SER A 72 2.43 4.69 6.13
N LEU A 73 1.79 5.84 6.39
CA LEU A 73 2.41 7.15 6.20
C LEU A 73 3.53 7.45 7.20
N LEU A 74 3.60 6.72 8.32
CA LEU A 74 4.59 6.95 9.37
C LEU A 74 6.03 6.78 8.85
N ILE A 75 6.30 5.82 7.96
CA ILE A 75 7.64 5.65 7.39
C ILE A 75 8.09 6.88 6.59
N PHE A 76 7.17 7.52 5.86
CA PHE A 76 7.44 8.72 5.06
C PHE A 76 7.65 9.98 5.92
N LEU A 77 7.35 9.91 7.22
CA LEU A 77 7.63 10.99 8.18
C LEU A 77 8.90 10.68 8.99
N VAL A 78 8.98 9.47 9.54
CA VAL A 78 10.05 9.06 10.47
C VAL A 78 11.38 8.89 9.76
N MET A 79 11.41 8.23 8.60
CA MET A 79 12.67 7.97 7.90
C MET A 79 13.34 9.28 7.44
N PRO A 80 12.65 10.21 6.73
CA PRO A 80 13.26 11.48 6.36
C PRO A 80 13.68 12.30 7.58
N TRP A 81 12.87 12.33 8.65
CA TRP A 81 13.23 13.04 9.87
C TRP A 81 14.50 12.49 10.55
N LEU A 82 14.68 11.17 10.61
CA LEU A 82 15.90 10.56 11.15
C LEU A 82 17.13 10.86 10.29
N ILE A 83 17.00 10.84 8.97
CA ILE A 83 18.11 11.15 8.06
C ILE A 83 18.45 12.63 8.14
N GLU A 84 17.48 13.52 7.98
CA GLU A 84 17.70 14.97 7.86
C GLU A 84 17.99 15.64 9.22
N SER A 85 17.28 15.26 10.28
CA SER A 85 17.38 15.93 11.58
C SER A 85 18.32 15.21 12.56
N LYS A 86 18.52 13.89 12.41
CA LYS A 86 19.38 13.09 13.31
C LYS A 86 20.66 12.59 12.65
N GLY A 87 20.81 12.78 11.33
CA GLY A 87 22.00 12.34 10.59
C GLY A 87 22.16 10.82 10.55
N TRP A 88 21.06 10.06 10.68
CA TRP A 88 21.12 8.60 10.58
C TRP A 88 21.43 8.17 9.14
N ASP A 89 22.16 7.07 9.01
CA ASP A 89 22.31 6.39 7.72
C ASP A 89 20.97 5.78 7.26
N PHE A 90 20.87 5.52 5.95
CA PHE A 90 19.65 5.05 5.30
C PHE A 90 19.06 3.79 5.93
N TYR A 91 19.87 2.72 6.12
CA TYR A 91 19.35 1.44 6.60
C TYR A 91 18.82 1.48 8.05
N PRO A 92 19.54 2.08 9.03
CA PRO A 92 18.99 2.31 10.36
C PRO A 92 17.71 3.14 10.36
N ALA A 93 17.65 4.22 9.56
CA ALA A 93 16.47 5.08 9.46
C ALA A 93 15.27 4.34 8.85
N LEU A 94 15.52 3.54 7.82
CA LEU A 94 14.52 2.66 7.20
C LEU A 94 13.97 1.64 8.21
N ALA A 95 14.86 0.97 8.95
CA ALA A 95 14.47 -0.01 9.96
C ALA A 95 13.61 0.62 11.07
N ALA A 96 13.97 1.81 11.54
CA ALA A 96 13.17 2.56 12.52
C ALA A 96 11.81 2.98 11.95
N GLY A 97 11.75 3.52 10.72
CA GLY A 97 10.50 3.88 10.07
C GLY A 97 9.56 2.69 9.84
N LEU A 98 10.10 1.54 9.45
CA LEU A 98 9.36 0.28 9.36
C LEU A 98 8.83 -0.17 10.71
N ALA A 99 9.66 -0.17 11.76
CA ALA A 99 9.25 -0.52 13.11
C ALA A 99 8.11 0.41 13.60
N THR A 100 8.22 1.72 13.36
CA THR A 100 7.16 2.68 13.69
C THR A 100 5.88 2.41 12.93
N THR A 101 5.97 2.06 11.64
CA THR A 101 4.80 1.71 10.82
C THR A 101 4.10 0.46 11.34
N VAL A 102 4.86 -0.59 11.68
CA VAL A 102 4.33 -1.83 12.28
C VAL A 102 3.63 -1.54 13.61
N MET A 103 4.25 -0.76 14.49
CA MET A 103 3.62 -0.33 15.75
C MET A 103 2.35 0.48 15.49
N GLY A 104 2.36 1.35 14.49
CA GLY A 104 1.20 2.11 14.03
C GLY A 104 0.06 1.22 13.57
N TYR A 105 0.34 0.17 12.80
CA TYR A 105 -0.66 -0.82 12.38
C TYR A 105 -1.32 -1.49 13.58
N PHE A 106 -0.54 -2.00 14.55
CA PHE A 106 -1.09 -2.61 15.76
C PHE A 106 -1.94 -1.65 16.59
N ALA A 107 -1.54 -0.37 16.68
CA ALA A 107 -2.33 0.63 17.38
C ALA A 107 -3.64 0.93 16.62
N MET A 108 -3.57 1.01 15.29
CA MET A 108 -4.70 1.35 14.44
C MET A 108 -5.74 0.25 14.40
N THR A 109 -5.35 -1.01 14.23
CA THR A 109 -6.30 -2.13 14.21
C THR A 109 -7.04 -2.25 15.55
N GLN A 110 -6.33 -2.10 16.67
CA GLN A 110 -6.97 -2.05 17.99
C GLN A 110 -7.92 -0.85 18.14
N ALA A 111 -7.60 0.30 17.56
CA ALA A 111 -8.49 1.44 17.56
C ALA A 111 -9.75 1.17 16.72
N MET A 112 -9.59 0.62 15.53
CA MET A 112 -10.70 0.27 14.64
C MET A 112 -11.66 -0.72 15.30
N GLU A 113 -11.14 -1.76 15.96
CA GLU A 113 -11.94 -2.72 16.73
C GLU A 113 -12.71 -2.04 17.88
N ARG A 114 -12.05 -1.15 18.64
CA ARG A 114 -12.67 -0.46 19.79
C ARG A 114 -13.78 0.51 19.38
N PHE A 115 -13.65 1.15 18.22
CA PHE A 115 -14.61 2.12 17.72
C PHE A 115 -15.64 1.52 16.76
N GLY A 116 -15.60 0.21 16.50
CA GLY A 116 -16.52 -0.47 15.57
C GLY A 116 -16.37 0.04 14.14
N LEU A 117 -15.14 0.34 13.71
CA LEU A 117 -14.84 0.89 12.38
C LEU A 117 -14.58 -0.18 11.32
N SER A 118 -14.32 -1.42 11.73
CA SER A 118 -14.30 -2.61 10.87
C SER A 118 -15.33 -3.61 11.36
N ASP A 119 -16.15 -4.13 10.45
CA ASP A 119 -17.17 -5.15 10.71
C ASP A 119 -16.60 -6.58 10.65
#